data_AF-A0AAU3NC97-F1
#
_entry.id   AF-A0AAU3NC97-F1
#
_cell.length_a   1.000
_cell.length_b   1.000
_cell.length_c   1.000
_cell.angle_alpha   90.00
_cell.angle_beta   90.00
_cell.angle_gamma   90.00
#
_symmetry.space_group_name_H-M   'P 1'
#
loop_
_entity.id
_entity.type
_entity.pdbx_description
1 polymer ?
#
loop_
_entity_poly.entity_id
_entity_poly.type
_entity_poly.pdbx_seq_one_letter_code
_entity_poly.pdbx_strand_id
1 'polypeptide(L)'
;MSAPPSPGPAAARVPARRDGTVGTGGAGRVARRYQREPDSTRHQVDQAIAVAGRYNRQPLFLFVNVSATHVPHGHCIGDSTDSARSQQAALAYADPHLGRLISTLTSEEPWLIIMCADHGDAFGEDGYRGRGIAHPMVLNVPYAAWHAQSVTLSPHGRTQQQPGH
;
A
#
# COMPACT_ATOMS: atom_id res chain seq x y z
N MET A 1 -53.54 -15.61 -16.51
CA MET A 1 -53.36 -16.45 -15.30
C MET A 1 -51.92 -16.29 -14.87
N SER A 2 -51.65 -15.48 -13.85
CA SER A 2 -50.31 -15.11 -13.39
C SER A 2 -49.72 -16.17 -12.46
N ALA A 3 -48.45 -16.51 -12.65
CA ALA A 3 -47.69 -17.37 -11.77
C ALA A 3 -47.42 -16.70 -10.40
N PRO A 4 -47.30 -17.47 -9.31
CA PRO A 4 -46.94 -16.93 -7.99
C PRO A 4 -45.43 -16.62 -7.89
N PRO A 5 -45.01 -15.65 -7.06
CA PRO A 5 -43.61 -15.31 -6.88
C PRO A 5 -42.86 -16.29 -5.96
N SER A 6 -41.58 -16.51 -6.25
CA SER A 6 -40.64 -17.35 -5.49
C SER A 6 -40.25 -16.73 -4.13
N PRO A 7 -39.94 -17.56 -3.11
CA PRO A 7 -39.50 -17.06 -1.80
C PRO A 7 -38.04 -16.60 -1.80
N GLY A 8 -37.77 -15.47 -1.15
CA GLY A 8 -36.42 -14.90 -0.95
C GLY A 8 -35.58 -15.66 0.09
N PRO A 9 -34.26 -15.39 0.16
CA PRO A 9 -33.34 -16.16 0.98
C PRO A 9 -33.47 -15.87 2.49
N ALA A 10 -33.34 -16.93 3.28
CA ALA A 10 -33.41 -16.92 4.74
C ALA A 10 -32.20 -16.21 5.38
N ALA A 11 -32.46 -15.34 6.36
CA ALA A 11 -31.42 -14.66 7.14
C ALA A 11 -30.67 -15.66 8.06
N ALA A 12 -29.34 -15.69 7.92
CA ALA A 12 -28.47 -16.50 8.76
C ALA A 12 -28.40 -15.92 10.20
N ARG A 13 -28.65 -16.78 11.18
CA ARG A 13 -28.73 -16.49 12.60
C ARG A 13 -27.32 -16.45 13.20
N VAL A 14 -26.94 -15.34 13.83
CA VAL A 14 -25.66 -15.19 14.57
C VAL A 14 -25.72 -15.98 15.89
N PRO A 15 -24.75 -16.87 16.21
CA PRO A 15 -24.75 -17.56 17.49
C PRO A 15 -24.24 -16.66 18.63
N ALA A 16 -24.94 -16.73 19.77
CA ALA A 16 -24.67 -15.99 20.99
C ALA A 16 -23.32 -16.36 21.62
N ARG A 17 -22.62 -15.35 22.15
CA ARG A 17 -21.41 -15.51 22.97
C ARG A 17 -21.75 -16.30 24.24
N ARG A 18 -20.95 -17.32 24.56
CA ARG A 18 -20.95 -17.98 25.87
C ARG A 18 -19.79 -17.46 26.69
N ASP A 19 -20.10 -16.88 27.84
CA ASP A 19 -19.17 -16.67 28.94
C ASP A 19 -18.79 -18.02 29.56
N GLY A 20 -17.51 -18.16 29.96
CA GLY A 20 -17.00 -19.39 30.56
C GLY A 20 -15.58 -19.27 31.09
N THR A 21 -15.50 -18.83 32.35
CA THR A 21 -14.62 -19.31 33.45
C THR A 21 -13.10 -19.41 33.30
N VAL A 22 -12.43 -18.78 34.28
CA VAL A 22 -11.01 -18.84 34.64
C VAL A 22 -10.55 -20.27 34.91
N GLY A 23 -9.48 -20.68 34.22
CA GLY A 23 -8.70 -21.88 34.51
C GLY A 23 -7.22 -21.52 34.60
N THR A 24 -6.66 -21.65 35.81
CA THR A 24 -5.22 -21.54 36.10
C THR A 24 -4.50 -22.77 35.54
N GLY A 25 -3.65 -22.58 34.54
CA GLY A 25 -2.80 -23.63 33.99
C GLY A 25 -1.73 -23.03 33.09
N GLY A 26 -0.50 -23.01 33.58
CA GLY A 26 0.67 -22.52 32.85
C GLY A 26 0.92 -23.34 31.60
N ALA A 27 0.76 -22.72 30.45
CA ALA A 27 1.40 -23.09 29.20
C ALA A 27 1.77 -21.78 28.54
N GLY A 28 3.08 -21.52 28.41
CA GLY A 28 3.60 -20.38 27.68
C GLY A 28 3.03 -20.40 26.27
N ARG A 29 1.98 -19.63 26.05
CA ARG A 29 1.47 -19.33 24.72
C ARG A 29 2.55 -18.48 24.10
N VAL A 30 3.45 -19.12 23.35
CA VAL A 30 4.38 -18.41 22.46
C VAL A 30 3.46 -17.55 21.60
N ALA A 31 3.38 -16.27 21.92
CA ALA A 31 2.65 -15.33 21.11
C ALA A 31 3.20 -15.54 19.70
N ARG A 32 2.37 -16.00 18.76
CA ARG A 32 2.74 -15.97 17.35
C ARG A 32 3.17 -14.54 17.12
N ARG A 33 4.48 -14.29 17.02
CA ARG A 33 4.99 -13.00 16.57
C ARG A 33 4.24 -12.76 15.28
N TYR A 34 3.44 -11.71 15.22
CA TYR A 34 2.88 -11.25 13.97
C TYR A 34 4.08 -10.81 13.14
N GLN A 35 4.66 -11.76 12.41
CA GLN A 35 5.88 -11.58 11.67
C GLN A 35 5.41 -11.02 10.34
N ARG A 36 5.47 -9.69 10.25
CA ARG A 36 5.18 -8.99 9.00
C ARG A 36 6.07 -9.53 7.90
N GLU A 37 5.51 -9.60 6.72
CA GLU A 37 6.21 -9.98 5.50
C GLU A 37 7.28 -8.90 5.23
N PRO A 38 8.59 -9.18 5.40
CA PRO A 38 9.65 -8.18 5.30
C PRO A 38 9.80 -7.59 3.89
N ASP A 39 9.37 -8.34 2.88
CA ASP A 39 9.38 -7.99 1.47
C ASP A 39 8.01 -7.45 0.99
N SER A 40 7.13 -7.01 1.91
CA SER A 40 5.73 -6.77 1.59
C SER A 40 5.54 -5.77 0.44
N THR A 41 6.26 -4.64 0.45
CA THR A 41 6.17 -3.65 -0.63
C THR A 41 6.65 -4.23 -1.95
N ARG A 42 7.70 -5.06 -1.96
CA ARG A 42 8.17 -5.76 -3.17
C ARG A 42 7.06 -6.62 -3.75
N HIS A 43 6.43 -7.47 -2.94
CA HIS A 43 5.36 -8.36 -3.40
C HIS A 43 4.11 -7.60 -3.85
N GLN A 44 3.75 -6.53 -3.14
CA GLN A 44 2.64 -5.65 -3.53
C GLN A 44 2.88 -5.03 -4.90
N VAL A 45 4.11 -4.53 -5.16
CA VAL A 45 4.47 -3.95 -6.46
C VAL A 45 4.55 -5.01 -7.56
N ASP A 46 5.12 -6.18 -7.28
CA ASP A 46 5.17 -7.29 -8.24
C ASP A 46 3.75 -7.67 -8.70
N GLN A 47 2.82 -7.79 -7.74
CA GLN A 47 1.42 -8.09 -8.02
C GLN A 47 0.72 -6.97 -8.77
N ALA A 48 0.97 -5.71 -8.41
CA ALA A 48 0.40 -4.55 -9.07
C ALA A 48 0.80 -4.47 -10.56
N ILE A 49 2.09 -4.68 -10.86
CA ILE A 49 2.61 -4.73 -12.24
C ILE A 49 1.99 -5.91 -13.00
N ALA A 50 1.93 -7.10 -12.38
CA ALA A 50 1.35 -8.28 -13.00
C ALA A 50 -0.14 -8.11 -13.32
N VAL A 51 -0.90 -7.44 -12.45
CA VAL A 51 -2.31 -7.10 -12.69
C VAL A 51 -2.41 -6.10 -13.82
N ALA A 52 -1.65 -4.99 -13.79
CA ALA A 52 -1.68 -3.97 -14.83
C ALA A 52 -1.38 -4.55 -16.22
N GLY A 53 -0.41 -5.46 -16.34
CA GLY A 53 -0.08 -6.13 -17.60
C GLY A 53 -1.22 -6.95 -18.21
N ARG A 54 -2.19 -7.42 -17.40
CA ARG A 54 -3.37 -8.17 -17.89
C ARG A 54 -4.45 -7.26 -18.49
N TYR A 55 -4.48 -5.99 -18.12
CA TYR A 55 -5.47 -5.00 -18.58
C TYR A 55 -4.92 -4.12 -19.71
N ASN A 56 -3.89 -4.59 -20.43
CA ASN A 56 -3.14 -3.82 -21.41
C ASN A 56 -4.06 -3.00 -22.35
N ARG A 57 -3.85 -1.67 -22.36
CA ARG A 57 -4.60 -0.65 -23.13
C ARG A 57 -6.06 -0.41 -22.74
N GLN A 58 -6.51 -0.93 -21.60
CA GLN A 58 -7.81 -0.57 -21.02
C GLN A 58 -7.60 0.42 -19.86
N PRO A 59 -8.54 1.37 -19.65
CA PRO A 59 -8.51 2.22 -18.46
C PRO A 59 -8.51 1.38 -17.18
N LEU A 60 -7.51 1.60 -16.33
CA LEU A 60 -7.34 0.87 -15.07
C LEU A 60 -7.30 1.85 -13.90
N PHE A 61 -8.12 1.58 -12.89
CA PHE A 61 -7.96 2.17 -11.57
C PHE A 61 -7.22 1.17 -10.68
N LEU A 62 -6.02 1.54 -10.23
CA LEU A 62 -5.18 0.71 -9.37
C LEU A 62 -4.99 1.40 -8.03
N PHE A 63 -5.33 0.69 -6.95
CA PHE A 63 -5.13 1.14 -5.57
C PHE A 63 -4.13 0.23 -4.87
N VAL A 64 -3.06 0.81 -4.34
CA VAL A 64 -2.01 0.11 -3.58
C VAL A 64 -1.88 0.75 -2.21
N ASN A 65 -2.15 0.00 -1.16
CA ASN A 65 -1.94 0.43 0.23
C ASN A 65 -0.63 -0.17 0.76
N VAL A 66 0.41 0.65 0.90
CA VAL A 66 1.76 0.22 1.29
C VAL A 66 1.79 -0.24 2.74
N SER A 67 2.03 -1.53 2.99
CA SER A 67 1.93 -2.08 4.35
C SER A 67 3.19 -1.87 5.22
N ALA A 68 4.35 -1.69 4.59
CA ALA A 68 5.64 -1.65 5.30
C ALA A 68 5.73 -0.51 6.33
N THR A 69 5.05 0.60 6.09
CA THR A 69 5.08 1.82 6.91
C THR A 69 4.05 1.85 8.05
N HIS A 70 3.14 0.87 8.12
CA HIS A 70 2.23 0.76 9.26
C HIS A 70 2.98 0.16 10.47
N VAL A 71 2.44 0.18 11.67
CA VAL A 71 3.05 -0.50 12.85
C VAL A 71 2.79 -2.02 12.86
N PRO A 72 3.68 -2.87 13.41
CA PRO A 72 5.02 -2.53 13.91
C PRO A 72 6.06 -2.44 12.78
N HIS A 73 6.89 -1.40 12.82
CA HIS A 73 8.00 -1.13 11.90
C HIS A 73 9.38 -1.07 12.59
N GLY A 74 9.46 -1.23 13.92
CA GLY A 74 10.71 -1.36 14.69
C GLY A 74 11.70 -2.38 14.12
N HIS A 75 11.18 -3.47 13.55
CA HIS A 75 11.96 -4.52 12.92
C HIS A 75 12.84 -4.03 11.76
N CYS A 76 12.49 -2.92 11.08
CA CYS A 76 13.28 -2.34 9.99
C CYS A 76 14.65 -1.85 10.45
N ILE A 77 14.85 -1.66 11.76
CA ILE A 77 16.15 -1.30 12.36
C ILE A 77 16.60 -2.32 13.42
N GLY A 78 15.95 -3.49 13.49
CA GLY A 78 16.26 -4.53 14.48
C GLY A 78 15.69 -4.26 15.89
N ASP A 79 14.80 -3.28 16.05
CA ASP A 79 14.22 -2.91 17.34
C ASP A 79 12.87 -3.58 17.57
N SER A 80 12.53 -3.76 18.85
CA SER A 80 11.22 -4.29 19.28
C SER A 80 10.14 -3.20 19.42
N THR A 81 10.54 -1.93 19.30
CA THR A 81 9.65 -0.77 19.48
C THR A 81 9.67 0.14 18.26
N ASP A 82 8.54 0.77 17.98
CA ASP A 82 8.39 1.73 16.90
C ASP A 82 8.94 3.10 17.30
N SER A 83 9.61 3.76 16.37
CA SER A 83 10.20 5.09 16.54
C SER A 83 10.20 5.84 15.21
N ALA A 84 10.43 7.15 15.26
CA ALA A 84 10.60 7.95 14.05
C ALA A 84 11.72 7.39 13.15
N ARG A 85 12.80 6.86 13.75
CA ARG A 85 13.90 6.21 13.04
C ARG A 85 13.46 4.94 12.33
N SER A 86 12.67 4.08 12.98
CA SER A 86 12.19 2.86 12.34
C SER A 86 11.15 3.15 11.25
N GLN A 87 10.35 4.20 11.40
CA GLN A 87 9.45 4.67 10.34
C GLN A 87 10.21 5.20 9.13
N GLN A 88 11.28 5.97 9.35
CA GLN A 88 12.18 6.41 8.28
C GLN A 88 12.81 5.22 7.54
N ALA A 89 13.21 4.17 8.26
CA ALA A 89 13.77 2.97 7.65
C ALA A 89 12.73 2.20 6.82
N ALA A 90 11.48 2.11 7.29
CA ALA A 90 10.38 1.52 6.53
C ALA A 90 10.08 2.30 5.24
N LEU A 91 10.09 3.64 5.31
CA LEU A 91 9.94 4.51 4.13
C LEU A 91 11.10 4.33 3.15
N ALA A 92 12.35 4.31 3.63
CA ALA A 92 13.52 4.08 2.80
C ALA A 92 13.51 2.72 2.10
N TYR A 93 12.95 1.69 2.74
CA TYR A 93 12.70 0.39 2.12
C TYR A 93 11.62 0.45 1.04
N ALA A 94 10.50 1.13 1.29
CA ALA A 94 9.39 1.20 0.35
C ALA A 94 9.69 2.03 -0.91
N ASP A 95 10.45 3.11 -0.76
CA ASP A 95 10.74 4.10 -1.80
C ASP A 95 11.21 3.50 -3.15
N PRO A 96 12.26 2.65 -3.23
CA PRO A 96 12.71 2.10 -4.52
C PRO A 96 11.64 1.21 -5.19
N HIS A 97 10.79 0.55 -4.42
CA HIS A 97 9.69 -0.26 -4.97
C HIS A 97 8.57 0.61 -5.54
N LEU A 98 8.25 1.72 -4.88
CA LEU A 98 7.31 2.71 -5.42
C LEU A 98 7.84 3.37 -6.68
N GLY A 99 9.14 3.72 -6.71
CA GLY A 99 9.80 4.22 -7.90
C GLY A 99 9.73 3.23 -9.07
N ARG A 100 9.92 1.94 -8.80
CA ARG A 100 9.75 0.86 -9.79
C ARG A 100 8.31 0.78 -10.29
N LEU A 101 7.32 0.78 -9.39
CA LEU A 101 5.91 0.73 -9.77
C LEU A 101 5.56 1.87 -10.72
N ILE A 102 5.88 3.11 -10.32
CA ILE A 102 5.57 4.31 -11.08
C ILE A 102 6.24 4.25 -12.45
N SER A 103 7.56 4.04 -12.49
CA SER A 103 8.33 4.05 -13.74
C SER A 103 7.87 2.95 -14.71
N THR A 104 7.51 1.77 -14.21
CA THR A 104 7.01 0.67 -15.04
C THR A 104 5.61 0.97 -15.59
N LEU A 105 4.70 1.49 -14.77
CA LEU A 105 3.34 1.77 -15.24
C LEU A 105 3.31 2.91 -16.26
N THR A 106 4.18 3.91 -16.08
CA THR A 106 4.18 5.13 -16.91
C THR A 106 5.08 5.04 -18.14
N SER A 107 5.70 3.89 -18.42
CA SER A 107 6.58 3.76 -19.59
C SER A 107 5.80 3.76 -20.90
N GLU A 108 4.63 3.12 -20.92
CA GLU A 108 3.85 2.90 -22.15
C GLU A 108 2.62 3.82 -22.25
N GLU A 109 1.99 4.14 -21.12
CA GLU A 109 0.69 4.81 -21.10
C GLU A 109 0.70 5.96 -20.09
N PRO A 110 -0.12 7.01 -20.29
CA PRO A 110 -0.27 8.07 -19.31
C PRO A 110 -1.02 7.60 -18.06
N TRP A 111 -0.60 8.07 -16.89
CA TRP A 111 -1.27 7.82 -15.62
C TRP A 111 -1.52 9.11 -14.86
N LEU A 112 -2.71 9.25 -14.29
CA LEU A 112 -2.91 10.13 -13.14
C LEU A 112 -2.47 9.37 -11.89
N ILE A 113 -1.45 9.88 -11.22
CA ILE A 113 -0.93 9.30 -9.98
C ILE A 113 -1.36 10.19 -8.81
N ILE A 114 -1.93 9.56 -7.79
CA ILE A 114 -2.24 10.18 -6.51
C ILE A 114 -1.51 9.39 -5.43
N MET A 115 -0.67 10.06 -4.66
CA MET A 115 0.08 9.49 -3.56
C MET A 115 -0.26 10.25 -2.28
N CYS A 116 -0.74 9.53 -1.27
CA CYS A 116 -1.07 10.11 0.03
C CYS A 116 -0.94 9.08 1.14
N ALA A 117 -0.94 9.55 2.39
CA ALA A 117 -1.13 8.71 3.57
C ALA A 117 -2.53 8.92 4.16
N ASP A 118 -3.03 7.91 4.87
CA ASP A 118 -4.29 7.96 5.61
C ASP A 118 -4.15 8.72 6.94
N HIS A 119 -2.99 8.59 7.59
CA HIS A 119 -2.60 9.36 8.78
C HIS A 119 -1.08 9.38 8.96
N GLY A 120 -0.60 10.21 9.89
CA GLY A 120 0.76 10.12 10.45
C GLY A 120 0.79 9.44 11.83
N ASP A 121 1.95 9.42 12.46
CA ASP A 121 2.15 8.89 13.82
C ASP A 121 2.98 9.88 14.64
N ALA A 122 2.63 10.09 15.90
CA ALA A 122 3.46 10.80 16.87
C ALA A 122 4.43 9.83 17.55
N PHE A 123 5.69 10.22 17.69
CA PHE A 123 6.77 9.46 18.32
C PHE A 123 7.28 10.08 19.63
N GLY A 124 6.57 11.07 20.17
CA GLY A 124 6.88 11.75 21.42
C GLY A 124 6.70 13.26 21.36
N GLU A 125 6.39 13.81 20.18
CA GLU A 125 6.11 15.23 19.97
C GLU A 125 4.99 15.68 20.91
N ASP A 126 5.23 16.79 21.62
CA ASP A 126 4.32 17.38 22.61
C ASP A 126 3.83 16.40 23.71
N GLY A 127 4.58 15.32 23.96
CA GLY A 127 4.22 14.27 24.90
C GLY A 127 3.24 13.22 24.36
N TYR A 128 2.86 13.30 23.09
CA TYR A 128 1.94 12.36 22.44
C TYR A 128 2.67 11.22 21.72
N ARG A 129 2.03 10.05 21.65
CA ARG A 129 2.53 8.86 20.95
C ARG A 129 1.41 8.13 20.22
N GLY A 130 1.71 7.65 19.02
CA GLY A 130 0.81 6.88 18.17
C GLY A 130 -0.11 7.73 17.28
N ARG A 131 -1.24 7.13 16.90
CA ARG A 131 -2.24 7.67 15.96
C ARG A 131 -3.62 7.79 16.59
N GLY A 132 -4.58 8.37 15.86
CA GLY A 132 -5.97 8.53 16.33
C GLY A 132 -6.18 9.71 17.28
N ILE A 133 -5.23 10.65 17.30
CA ILE A 133 -5.27 11.88 18.10
C ILE A 133 -5.31 13.10 17.18
N ALA A 134 -5.94 14.18 17.64
CA ALA A 134 -6.01 15.45 16.91
C ALA A 134 -4.70 16.24 17.05
N HIS A 135 -3.60 15.66 16.57
CA HIS A 135 -2.26 16.21 16.65
C HIS A 135 -1.71 16.47 15.24
N PRO A 136 -0.98 17.57 14.97
CA PRO A 136 -0.43 17.87 13.65
C PRO A 136 0.39 16.73 13.04
N MET A 137 1.20 16.02 13.83
CA MET A 137 1.98 14.85 13.36
C MET A 137 1.12 13.68 12.88
N VAL A 138 -0.16 13.62 13.26
CA VAL A 138 -1.10 12.57 12.85
C VAL A 138 -2.00 13.07 11.71
N LEU A 139 -2.38 14.34 11.73
CA LEU A 139 -3.31 14.93 10.76
C LEU A 139 -2.64 15.46 9.49
N ASN A 140 -1.37 15.88 9.57
CA ASN A 140 -0.63 16.35 8.41
C ASN A 140 0.00 15.17 7.68
N VAL A 141 -0.57 14.84 6.52
CA VAL A 141 -0.13 13.72 5.68
C VAL A 141 0.49 14.20 4.38
N PRO A 142 1.45 13.45 3.80
CA PRO A 142 1.91 13.73 2.45
C PRO A 142 0.73 13.62 1.47
N TYR A 143 0.71 14.52 0.49
CA TYR A 143 -0.21 14.48 -0.64
C TYR A 143 0.51 14.96 -1.89
N ALA A 144 0.46 14.17 -2.94
CA ALA A 144 0.92 14.54 -4.27
C ALA A 144 -0.05 13.98 -5.32
N ALA A 145 -0.36 14.78 -6.33
CA ALA A 145 -1.13 14.33 -7.48
C ALA A 145 -0.50 14.91 -8.76
N TRP A 146 -0.20 14.07 -9.74
CA TRP A 146 0.41 14.50 -10.99
C TRP A 146 0.03 13.57 -12.15
N HIS A 147 0.12 14.10 -13.37
CA HIS A 147 -0.06 13.33 -14.58
C HIS A 147 1.31 12.90 -15.10
N ALA A 148 1.59 11.60 -15.07
CA ALA A 148 2.81 11.02 -15.64
C ALA A 148 2.55 10.62 -17.09
N GLN A 149 3.45 11.00 -17.99
CA GLN A 149 3.36 10.71 -19.42
C GLN A 149 4.51 9.79 -19.83
N SER A 150 4.25 8.92 -20.82
CA SER A 150 5.30 8.19 -21.51
C SER A 150 6.23 9.17 -22.21
N VAL A 151 7.55 8.96 -22.08
CA VAL A 151 8.54 9.74 -22.84
C VAL A 151 8.59 9.17 -24.25
N THR A 152 7.82 9.75 -25.16
CA THR A 152 7.97 9.45 -26.59
C THR A 152 9.15 10.25 -27.15
N LEU A 153 10.35 9.67 -27.17
CA LEU A 153 11.44 10.21 -27.98
C LEU A 153 11.10 9.97 -29.46
N SER A 154 10.62 11.00 -30.16
CA SER A 154 10.53 10.94 -31.62
C SER A 154 11.94 10.75 -32.19
N PRO A 155 12.18 9.76 -33.07
CA PRO A 155 13.48 9.60 -33.71
C PRO A 155 13.80 10.88 -34.49
N HIS A 156 14.87 11.60 -34.10
CA HIS A 156 15.42 12.66 -34.94
C HIS A 156 15.98 12.00 -36.20
N GLY A 157 15.28 12.18 -37.32
CA GLY A 157 15.75 11.74 -38.63
C GLY A 157 17.11 12.39 -38.92
N ARG A 158 18.17 11.57 -39.00
CA ARG A 158 19.43 12.01 -39.58
C ARG A 158 19.17 12.21 -41.07
N THR A 159 18.96 13.46 -41.49
CA THR A 159 19.03 13.84 -42.90
C THR A 159 20.44 13.54 -43.39
N GLN A 160 20.62 12.41 -44.10
CA GLN A 160 21.82 12.18 -44.89
C GLN A 160 21.82 13.21 -46.01
N GLN A 161 22.62 14.26 -45.88
CA GLN A 161 22.99 15.09 -47.02
C GLN A 161 23.85 14.25 -47.96
N GLN A 162 23.30 13.93 -49.14
CA GLN A 162 24.09 13.44 -50.25
C GLN A 162 25.05 14.55 -50.72
N PRO A 163 26.34 14.26 -50.93
CA PRO A 163 27.24 15.21 -51.57
C PRO A 163 26.88 15.29 -53.06
N GLY A 164 26.52 16.49 -53.51
CA GLY A 164 26.28 16.82 -54.91
C GLY A 164 27.55 16.74 -55.76
N HIS A 165 27.32 16.45 -57.05
CA HIS A 165 28.28 16.30 -58.14
C HIS A 165 29.31 17.43 -58.29
#